data_AF-A0A7C1DFS0-F1
#
_entry.id   AF-A0A7C1DFS0-F1
#
_cell.length_a   1.000
_cell.length_b   1.000
_cell.length_c   1.000
_cell.angle_alpha   90.00
_cell.angle_beta   90.00
_cell.angle_gamma   90.00
#
_symmetry.space_group_name_H-M   'P 1'
#
loop_
_entity.id
_entity.type
_entity.pdbx_description
1 polymer ?
#
loop_
_entity_poly.entity_id
_entity_poly.type
_entity_poly.pdbx_seq_one_letter_code
_entity_poly.pdbx_strand_id
1 'polypeptide(L)'
;MSAVKTIGKSGQVTLGKQYAGKQVLVDEIESGVWILKIGHFIPQNEQWLHQPGVKAELDRAVAWAESNPPEHSDLQALEDRIS
;
A
#
# COMPACT_ATOMS: atom_id res chain seq x y z
N MET A 1 23.10 -6.64 12.92
CA MET A 1 23.57 -6.45 14.30
C MET A 1 22.45 -6.89 15.22
N SER A 2 22.68 -7.86 16.10
CA SER A 2 21.67 -8.36 17.03
C SER A 2 21.78 -7.60 18.35
N ALA A 3 20.65 -7.21 18.92
CA ALA A 3 20.61 -6.48 20.19
C ALA A 3 19.67 -7.21 21.17
N VAL A 4 20.13 -7.41 22.39
CA VAL A 4 19.30 -7.95 23.48
C VAL A 4 18.47 -6.82 24.05
N LYS A 5 17.16 -7.04 24.17
CA LYS A 5 16.19 -6.08 24.74
C LYS A 5 15.31 -6.81 25.74
N THR A 6 14.89 -6.10 26.78
CA THR A 6 14.00 -6.63 27.81
C THR A 6 12.57 -6.20 27.54
N ILE A 7 11.62 -7.13 27.72
CA ILE A 7 10.19 -6.83 27.69
C ILE A 7 9.82 -6.14 29.01
N GLY A 8 9.25 -4.95 28.92
CA GLY A 8 8.81 -4.19 30.09
C GLY A 8 7.64 -4.88 30.81
N LYS A 9 7.35 -4.46 32.04
CA LYS A 9 6.22 -4.99 32.84
C LYS A 9 4.86 -4.87 32.15
N SER A 10 4.72 -3.95 31.19
CA SER A 10 3.53 -3.76 30.36
C SER A 10 3.48 -4.63 29.10
N GLY A 11 4.45 -5.53 28.90
CA GLY A 11 4.52 -6.39 27.70
C GLY A 11 5.14 -5.71 26.47
N GLN A 12 5.71 -4.51 26.60
CA GLN A 12 6.25 -3.76 25.48
C GLN A 12 7.76 -4.01 25.28
N VAL A 13 8.19 -4.09 24.01
CA VAL A 13 9.60 -4.09 23.60
C VAL A 13 9.89 -2.87 22.73
N THR A 14 10.88 -2.07 23.12
CA THR A 14 11.21 -0.83 22.37
C THR A 14 12.24 -1.11 21.29
N LEU A 15 11.84 -1.06 20.01
CA LEU A 15 12.74 -1.32 18.87
C LEU A 15 13.59 -0.10 18.47
N GLY A 16 13.16 1.11 18.80
CA GLY A 16 13.85 2.37 18.49
C GLY A 16 12.96 3.38 17.76
N LYS A 17 13.34 4.65 17.76
CA LYS A 17 12.54 5.75 17.19
C LYS A 17 12.38 5.65 15.66
N GLN A 18 13.32 4.99 14.98
CA GLN A 18 13.28 4.78 13.53
C GLN A 18 12.07 3.94 13.06
N TYR A 19 11.42 3.21 13.97
CA TYR A 19 10.23 2.39 13.69
C TYR A 19 8.94 2.98 14.27
N ALA A 20 8.99 4.21 14.82
CA ALA A 20 7.82 4.85 15.41
C ALA A 20 6.70 5.04 14.37
N GLY A 21 5.46 4.73 14.77
CA GLY A 21 4.26 4.88 13.93
C GLY A 21 4.09 3.81 12.84
N LYS A 22 5.03 2.86 12.68
CA LYS A 22 4.88 1.76 11.74
C LYS A 22 3.95 0.68 12.30
N GLN A 23 3.10 0.13 11.45
CA GLN A 23 2.32 -1.06 11.76
C GLN A 23 3.21 -2.30 11.59
N VAL A 24 3.05 -3.26 12.50
CA VAL A 24 3.81 -4.51 12.49
C VAL A 24 2.87 -5.69 12.67
N LEU A 25 3.09 -6.73 11.88
CA LEU A 25 2.54 -8.06 12.13
C LEU A 25 3.43 -8.77 13.15
N VAL A 26 2.82 -9.41 14.14
CA VAL A 26 3.50 -10.21 15.16
C VAL A 26 3.01 -11.64 15.04
N ASP A 27 3.87 -12.53 14.54
CA ASP A 27 3.58 -13.95 14.38
C ASP A 27 4.38 -14.76 15.41
N GLU A 28 3.73 -15.66 16.14
CA GLU A 28 4.40 -16.70 16.94
C GLU A 28 4.49 -17.98 16.10
N ILE A 29 5.70 -18.30 15.62
CA ILE A 29 5.91 -19.48 14.77
C ILE A 29 6.07 -20.75 15.61
N GLU A 30 6.62 -20.61 16.81
CA GLU A 30 6.83 -21.65 17.81
C GLU A 30 6.79 -20.98 19.19
N SER A 31 6.55 -21.76 20.26
CA SER A 31 6.48 -21.24 21.63
C SER A 31 7.72 -20.42 21.99
N GLY A 32 7.54 -19.10 22.18
CA GLY A 32 8.63 -18.18 22.54
C GLY A 32 9.49 -17.70 21.36
N VAL A 33 9.16 -18.08 20.12
CA VAL A 33 9.83 -17.62 18.90
C VAL A 33 8.87 -16.78 18.09
N TRP A 34 9.14 -15.48 18.03
CA TRP A 34 8.30 -14.51 17.34
C TRP A 34 9.01 -13.92 16.12
N ILE A 35 8.24 -13.67 15.06
CA ILE A 35 8.65 -12.88 13.90
C ILE A 35 7.85 -11.58 13.90
N LEU A 36 8.56 -10.45 13.82
CA LEU A 36 7.96 -9.14 13.60
C LEU A 36 8.21 -8.70 12.15
N LYS A 37 7.14 -8.40 11.41
CA LYS A 37 7.22 -7.91 10.02
C LYS A 37 6.61 -6.52 9.95
N ILE A 38 7.35 -5.55 9.44
CA ILE A 38 6.80 -4.22 9.15
C ILE A 38 5.90 -4.34 7.92
N GLY A 39 4.68 -3.82 8.05
CA GLY A 39 3.68 -3.88 6.99
C GLY A 39 2.92 -2.57 6.86
N HIS A 40 2.12 -2.50 5.80
CA HIS A 40 1.10 -1.49 5.63
C HIS A 40 -0.26 -2.18 5.68
N PHE A 41 -1.19 -1.62 6.45
CA PHE A 41 -2.58 -2.06 6.43
C PHE A 41 -3.25 -1.59 5.13
N ILE A 42 -3.90 -2.53 4.43
CA ILE A 42 -4.70 -2.25 3.24
C ILE A 42 -6.17 -2.51 3.60
N PRO A 43 -7.04 -1.50 3.56
CA PRO A 43 -8.47 -1.66 3.77
C PRO A 43 -9.06 -2.75 2.86
N GLN A 44 -10.04 -3.50 3.37
CA GLN A 44 -10.61 -4.65 2.64
C GLN A 44 -11.19 -4.27 1.27
N ASN A 45 -11.86 -3.13 1.19
CA ASN A 45 -12.43 -2.56 -0.02
C ASN A 45 -11.38 -2.07 -1.03
N GLU A 46 -10.10 -2.04 -0.67
CA GLU A 46 -8.98 -1.59 -1.52
C GLU A 46 -8.04 -2.76 -1.89
N GLN A 47 -8.18 -3.93 -1.26
CA GLN A 47 -7.35 -5.11 -1.56
C GLN A 47 -7.40 -5.54 -3.04
N TRP A 48 -8.53 -5.30 -3.72
CA TRP A 48 -8.71 -5.65 -5.13
C TRP A 48 -7.71 -4.93 -6.06
N LEU A 49 -7.25 -3.73 -5.70
CA LEU A 49 -6.24 -2.97 -6.46
C LEU A 49 -4.90 -3.71 -6.55
N HIS A 50 -4.62 -4.58 -5.58
CA HIS A 50 -3.38 -5.34 -5.52
C HIS A 50 -3.47 -6.72 -6.18
N GLN A 51 -4.62 -7.10 -6.73
CA GLN A 51 -4.73 -8.34 -7.50
C GLN A 51 -3.88 -8.25 -8.78
N PRO A 52 -3.15 -9.31 -9.17
CA PRO A 52 -2.18 -9.24 -10.28
C PRO A 52 -2.75 -8.67 -11.59
N GLY A 53 -3.99 -9.05 -11.95
CA GLY A 53 -4.65 -8.57 -13.16
C GLY A 53 -4.99 -7.09 -13.11
N VAL A 54 -5.62 -6.66 -12.02
CA VAL A 54 -6.03 -5.25 -11.80
C VAL A 54 -4.82 -4.34 -11.75
N LYS A 55 -3.78 -4.73 -10.99
CA LYS A 55 -2.56 -3.94 -10.88
C LYS A 55 -1.91 -3.73 -12.25
N ALA A 56 -1.77 -4.78 -13.05
CA ALA A 56 -1.17 -4.69 -14.39
C ALA A 56 -2.01 -3.85 -15.37
N GLU A 57 -3.33 -3.82 -15.21
CA GLU A 57 -4.20 -2.94 -15.98
C GLU A 57 -4.05 -1.48 -15.56
N LEU A 58 -4.03 -1.20 -14.25
CA LEU A 58 -3.79 0.14 -13.71
C LEU A 58 -2.42 0.68 -14.13
N ASP A 59 -1.36 -0.12 -14.01
CA ASP A 59 -0.01 0.27 -14.42
C ASP A 59 0.03 0.68 -15.91
N ARG A 60 -0.70 -0.05 -16.77
CA ARG A 60 -0.83 0.29 -18.20
C ARG A 60 -1.64 1.56 -18.43
N ALA A 61 -2.75 1.73 -17.72
CA ALA A 61 -3.59 2.92 -17.85
C ALA A 61 -2.84 4.18 -17.43
N VAL A 62 -2.07 4.11 -16.34
CA VAL A 62 -1.20 5.20 -15.87
C VAL A 62 -0.13 5.52 -16.91
N ALA A 63 0.61 4.52 -17.40
CA ALA A 63 1.65 4.73 -18.41
C ALA A 63 1.09 5.34 -19.71
N TRP A 64 -0.12 4.93 -20.12
CA TRP A 64 -0.82 5.53 -21.25
C TRP A 64 -1.17 6.98 -20.98
N ALA A 65 -1.77 7.30 -19.83
CA ALA A 65 -2.18 8.66 -19.47
C ALA A 65 -0.98 9.62 -19.37
N GLU A 66 0.15 9.16 -18.85
CA GLU A 66 1.40 9.95 -18.82
C GLU A 66 1.91 10.31 -20.22
N SER A 67 1.67 9.44 -21.21
CA SER A 67 2.07 9.65 -22.60
C SER A 67 1.00 10.33 -23.46
N ASN A 68 -0.24 10.41 -22.96
CA ASN A 68 -1.42 10.94 -23.68
C ASN A 68 -2.08 12.00 -22.79
N PRO A 69 -1.50 13.21 -22.69
CA PRO A 69 -2.07 14.27 -21.89
C PRO A 69 -3.50 14.59 -22.39
N PRO A 70 -4.44 14.85 -21.47
CA PRO A 70 -5.82 15.12 -21.85
C PRO A 70 -5.89 16.41 -22.68
N GLU A 71 -6.48 16.30 -23.88
CA GLU A 71 -6.77 17.45 -24.72
C GLU A 71 -8.16 18.01 -24.39
N HIS A 72 -8.32 19.32 -24.54
CA HIS A 72 -9.63 19.94 -24.40
C HIS A 72 -10.55 19.45 -25.53
N SER A 73 -11.69 18.89 -25.14
CA SER A 73 -12.72 18.51 -26.09
C SER A 73 -13.46 19.76 -26.60
N ASP A 74 -13.61 19.88 -27.91
CA ASP A 74 -14.47 20.90 -28.52
C ASP A 74 -15.94 20.48 -28.40
N LEU A 75 -16.64 21.11 -27.46
CA LEU A 75 -18.04 20.82 -27.17
C LEU A 75 -18.98 21.34 -28.27
N GLN A 76 -18.60 22.41 -28.99
CA GLN A 76 -19.42 22.95 -30.08
C GLN A 76 -19.42 21.99 -31.27
N ALA A 77 -18.23 21.49 -31.64
CA ALA A 77 -18.11 20.49 -32.70
C ALA A 77 -18.83 19.17 -32.34
N LEU A 78 -18.95 18.83 -31.06
CA LEU A 78 -19.73 17.68 -30.61
C LEU A 78 -21.23 17.93 -30.75
N GLU A 79 -21.72 19.09 -30.31
CA GLU A 79 -23.13 19.50 -30.39
C GLU A 79 -23.65 19.51 -31.83
N ASP A 80 -22.85 20.05 -32.76
CA ASP A 80 -23.17 20.10 -34.20
C ASP A 80 -23.27 18.71 -34.84
N ARG A 81 -22.63 17.69 -34.25
CA ARG A 81 -22.59 16.32 -34.77
C ARG A 81 -23.69 15.40 -34.22
N ILE A 82 -24.29 15.78 -33.09
CA ILE A 82 -25.34 15.00 -32.41
C ILE A 82 -26.74 15.60 -32.56
N SER A 83 -26.84 16.82 -33.12
CA SER A 83 -28.10 17.50 -33.47
C SER A 83 -28.54 17.16 -34.90
#